data_AF-A0A1Z5HUL0-F1
#
_entry.id   AF-A0A1Z5HUL0-F1
#
_cell.length_a   1.000
_cell.length_b   1.000
_cell.length_c   1.000
_cell.angle_alpha   90.00
_cell.angle_beta   90.00
_cell.angle_gamma   90.00
#
_symmetry.space_group_name_H-M   'P 1'
#
loop_
_entity.id
_entity.type
_entity.pdbx_description
1 polymer ?
#
loop_
_entity_poly.entity_id
_entity_poly.type
_entity_poly.pdbx_seq_one_letter_code
_entity_poly.pdbx_strand_id
1 'polypeptide(L)'
;MTGIFRQAQEIRSSIPRKLKGILPAVYELVVTVPDRPGMIAEIGRLLGDEGINIIDIEILRVREGEGGTIRLGFQTEEAVEEALRILRDNGIIVKRR
;
A
#
# COMPACT_ATOMS: atom_id res chain seq x y z
N MET A 1 -36.35 3.95 -16.56
CA MET A 1 -35.30 3.26 -15.77
C MET A 1 -34.00 3.01 -16.54
N THR A 2 -34.00 2.88 -17.87
CA THR A 2 -32.79 2.66 -18.69
C THR A 2 -31.86 3.88 -18.85
N GLY A 3 -32.39 5.09 -18.69
CA GLY A 3 -31.60 6.33 -18.83
C GLY A 3 -30.49 6.48 -17.79
N ILE A 4 -30.75 6.13 -16.52
CA ILE A 4 -29.77 6.26 -15.42
C ILE A 4 -28.59 5.29 -15.64
N PHE A 5 -28.86 4.04 -16.01
CA PHE A 5 -27.81 3.06 -16.29
C PHE A 5 -26.98 3.42 -17.52
N ARG A 6 -27.63 3.96 -18.58
CA ARG A 6 -26.94 4.45 -19.76
C ARG A 6 -26.05 5.64 -19.44
N GLN A 7 -26.56 6.60 -18.68
CA GLN A 7 -25.80 7.78 -18.25
C GLN A 7 -24.62 7.39 -17.35
N ALA A 8 -24.81 6.45 -16.42
CA ALA A 8 -23.71 5.91 -15.61
C ALA A 8 -22.65 5.18 -16.45
N GLN A 9 -23.05 4.42 -17.46
CA GLN A 9 -22.13 3.74 -18.38
C GLN A 9 -21.36 4.75 -19.24
N GLU A 10 -22.03 5.79 -19.76
CA GLU A 10 -21.42 6.86 -20.55
C GLU A 10 -20.40 7.66 -19.72
N ILE A 11 -20.74 8.03 -18.48
CA ILE A 11 -19.80 8.68 -17.53
C ILE A 11 -18.60 7.78 -17.22
N ARG A 12 -18.83 6.49 -16.95
CA ARG A 12 -17.72 5.56 -16.70
C ARG A 12 -16.82 5.40 -17.94
N SER A 13 -17.41 5.45 -19.13
CA SER A 13 -16.69 5.28 -20.39
C SER A 13 -15.93 6.53 -20.82
N SER A 14 -16.34 7.72 -20.36
CA SER A 14 -15.64 8.98 -20.61
C SER A 14 -14.41 9.17 -19.72
N ILE A 15 -14.32 8.44 -18.60
CA ILE A 15 -13.10 8.40 -17.78
C ILE A 15 -12.01 7.64 -18.57
N PRO A 16 -10.87 8.29 -18.89
CA PRO A 16 -9.78 7.62 -19.59
C PRO A 16 -9.31 6.40 -18.80
N ARG A 17 -9.52 5.18 -19.34
CA ARG A 17 -9.17 3.91 -18.66
C ARG A 17 -7.67 3.78 -18.35
N LYS A 18 -6.83 4.61 -18.98
CA LYS A 18 -5.40 4.72 -18.70
C LYS A 18 -4.93 6.14 -18.93
N LEU A 19 -4.81 6.92 -17.87
CA LEU A 19 -3.74 7.90 -17.80
C LEU A 19 -2.42 7.12 -17.61
N LYS A 20 -1.94 6.49 -18.69
CA LYS A 20 -0.56 5.97 -18.72
C LYS A 20 0.35 7.19 -18.53
N GLY A 21 0.85 7.40 -17.30
CA GLY A 21 1.89 8.39 -17.01
C GLY A 21 1.51 9.61 -16.15
N ILE A 22 0.29 9.73 -15.59
CA ILE A 22 -0.04 10.88 -14.71
C ILE A 22 0.07 10.53 -13.21
N LEU A 23 -0.21 9.29 -12.83
CA LEU A 23 0.04 8.84 -11.47
C LEU A 23 1.50 8.36 -11.38
N PRO A 24 2.33 8.90 -10.45
CA PRO A 24 3.66 8.38 -10.23
C PRO A 24 3.59 6.88 -9.93
N ALA A 25 4.60 6.13 -10.36
CA ALA A 25 4.71 4.73 -9.99
C ALA A 25 4.70 4.64 -8.46
N VAL A 26 3.75 3.90 -7.90
CA VAL A 26 3.72 3.59 -6.48
C VAL A 26 4.42 2.24 -6.34
N TYR A 27 5.52 2.23 -5.60
CA TYR A 27 6.24 1.02 -5.24
C TYR A 27 5.64 0.47 -3.95
N GLU A 28 5.39 -0.83 -3.88
CA GLU A 28 4.56 -1.39 -2.82
C GLU A 28 5.24 -2.53 -2.06
N LEU A 29 5.10 -2.48 -0.73
CA LEU A 29 5.38 -3.59 0.17
C LEU A 29 4.09 -4.08 0.81
N VAL A 30 4.01 -5.40 0.99
CA VAL A 30 2.99 -6.04 1.82
C VAL A 30 3.67 -6.59 3.05
N VAL A 31 3.22 -6.10 4.21
CA VAL A 31 3.78 -6.36 5.53
C VAL A 31 2.78 -7.21 6.31
N THR A 32 3.23 -8.32 6.86
CA THR A 32 2.44 -9.17 7.75
C THR A 32 2.90 -8.94 9.18
N VAL A 33 1.96 -8.60 10.04
CA VAL A 33 2.24 -8.21 11.43
C VAL A 33 1.23 -8.81 12.40
N PRO A 34 1.60 -8.99 13.69
CA PRO A 34 0.65 -9.39 14.72
C PRO A 34 -0.48 -8.35 14.86
N ASP A 35 -1.72 -8.81 14.99
CA ASP A 35 -2.86 -7.94 15.25
C ASP A 35 -2.90 -7.55 16.73
N ARG A 36 -2.02 -6.62 17.11
CA ARG A 36 -1.90 -6.07 18.46
C ARG A 36 -1.70 -4.55 18.43
N PRO A 37 -2.12 -3.83 19.48
CA PRO A 37 -1.85 -2.41 19.61
C PRO A 37 -0.36 -2.05 19.44
N GLY A 38 -0.12 -0.91 18.79
CA GLY A 38 1.22 -0.35 18.59
C GLY A 38 1.94 -0.81 17.32
N MET A 39 1.40 -1.77 16.58
CA MET A 39 2.10 -2.34 15.43
C MET A 39 2.35 -1.35 14.28
N ILE A 40 1.37 -0.50 13.96
CA ILE A 40 1.55 0.57 12.96
C ILE A 40 2.60 1.58 13.43
N ALA A 41 2.65 1.88 14.74
CA ALA A 41 3.64 2.78 15.30
C ALA A 41 5.06 2.19 15.27
N GLU A 42 5.19 0.87 15.45
CA GLU A 42 6.44 0.14 15.33
C GLU A 42 7.00 0.24 13.90
N ILE A 43 6.18 -0.07 12.89
CA ILE A 43 6.55 0.11 11.46
C ILE A 43 6.90 1.57 11.16
N GLY A 44 6.04 2.51 11.58
CA GLY A 44 6.23 3.92 11.31
C GLY A 44 7.52 4.47 11.93
N ARG A 45 7.89 3.99 13.13
CA ARG A 45 9.15 4.35 13.78
C ARG A 45 10.35 3.81 13.01
N LEU A 46 10.35 2.51 12.67
CA LEU A 46 11.46 1.88 11.94
C LEU A 46 11.76 2.59 10.62
N LEU A 47 10.72 2.97 9.87
CA LEU A 47 10.89 3.68 8.61
C LEU A 47 11.20 5.17 8.81
N GLY A 48 10.58 5.80 9.80
CA GLY A 48 10.76 7.23 10.10
C GLY A 48 12.14 7.57 10.66
N ASP A 49 12.71 6.70 11.49
CA ASP A 49 14.07 6.87 12.06
C ASP A 49 15.14 6.88 10.95
N GLU A 50 14.88 6.20 9.83
CA GLU A 50 15.72 6.16 8.63
C GLU A 50 15.31 7.18 7.55
N GLY A 51 14.32 8.04 7.85
CA GLY A 51 13.87 9.11 6.95
C GLY A 51 13.07 8.63 5.73
N ILE A 52 12.49 7.43 5.78
CA ILE A 52 11.72 6.85 4.68
C ILE A 52 10.26 7.31 4.76
N ASN A 53 9.80 7.98 3.69
CA ASN A 53 8.43 8.46 3.59
C ASN A 53 7.47 7.38 3.05
N ILE A 54 6.32 7.22 3.72
CA ILE A 54 5.21 6.37 3.27
C ILE A 54 4.18 7.28 2.58
N ILE A 55 3.95 7.09 1.28
CA ILE A 55 3.02 7.93 0.51
C ILE A 55 1.60 7.36 0.45
N ASP A 56 1.43 6.09 0.79
CA ASP A 56 0.15 5.40 0.80
C ASP A 56 0.16 4.27 1.83
N ILE A 57 -0.97 4.05 2.51
CA ILE A 57 -1.11 2.99 3.52
C ILE A 57 -2.52 2.40 3.46
N GLU A 58 -2.60 1.07 3.44
CA GLU A 58 -3.87 0.35 3.39
C GLU A 58 -3.82 -0.88 4.28
N ILE A 59 -4.82 -1.04 5.15
CA ILE A 59 -5.04 -2.27 5.91
C ILE A 59 -5.77 -3.25 4.99
N LEU A 60 -5.09 -4.32 4.62
CA LEU A 60 -5.66 -5.37 3.79
C LEU A 60 -6.53 -6.28 4.65
N ARG A 61 -7.73 -6.59 4.16
CA ARG A 61 -8.69 -7.45 4.88
C ARG A 61 -8.12 -8.85 5.00
N VAL A 62 -7.97 -9.35 6.22
CA VAL A 62 -7.43 -10.69 6.48
C VAL A 62 -8.54 -11.72 6.63
N ARG A 63 -8.24 -12.97 6.28
CA ARG A 63 -9.06 -14.14 6.62
C ARG A 63 -8.75 -14.54 8.07
N GLU A 64 -9.72 -15.14 8.76
CA GLU A 64 -9.55 -15.55 10.17
C GLU A 64 -8.28 -16.41 10.36
N GLY A 65 -7.44 -16.04 11.33
CA GLY A 65 -6.25 -16.81 11.73
C GLY A 65 -4.92 -16.39 11.07
N GLU A 66 -4.95 -15.54 10.05
CA GLU A 66 -3.76 -14.90 9.48
C GLU A 66 -3.65 -13.49 10.09
N GLY A 67 -2.48 -13.08 10.60
CA GLY A 67 -2.30 -11.79 11.29
C GLY A 67 -2.61 -10.56 10.40
N GLY A 68 -2.61 -9.37 10.99
CA GLY A 68 -2.84 -8.11 10.28
C GLY A 68 -1.93 -7.97 9.05
N THR A 69 -2.50 -7.66 7.89
CA THR A 69 -1.72 -7.35 6.68
C THR A 69 -1.86 -5.88 6.31
N ILE A 70 -0.74 -5.22 6.08
CA ILE A 70 -0.68 -3.80 5.71
C ILE A 70 0.05 -3.67 4.38
N ARG A 71 -0.51 -2.89 3.45
CA ARG A 71 0.18 -2.44 2.25
C ARG A 71 0.77 -1.05 2.52
N LEU A 72 2.03 -0.88 2.17
CA LEU A 72 2.75 0.40 2.22
C LEU A 72 3.17 0.80 0.81
N GLY A 73 2.91 2.05 0.44
CA GLY A 73 3.31 2.65 -0.82
C GLY A 73 4.47 3.64 -0.66
N PHE A 74 5.38 3.62 -1.62
CA PHE A 74 6.60 4.43 -1.67
C PHE A 74 6.71 5.13 -3.04
N GLN A 75 7.37 6.29 -3.04
CA GLN A 75 7.49 7.13 -4.24
C GLN A 75 8.61 6.67 -5.19
N THR A 76 9.65 6.01 -4.69
CA THR A 76 10.82 5.61 -5.48
C THR A 76 11.22 4.16 -5.24
N GLU A 77 11.96 3.60 -6.21
CA GLU A 77 12.52 2.25 -6.15
C GLU A 77 13.50 2.13 -4.97
N GLU A 78 14.31 3.15 -4.73
CA GLU A 78 15.31 3.17 -3.66
C GLU A 78 14.64 3.15 -2.29
N ALA A 79 13.55 3.90 -2.11
CA ALA A 79 12.80 3.92 -0.86
C ALA A 79 12.16 2.57 -0.55
N VAL A 80 11.65 1.86 -1.56
CA VAL A 80 11.04 0.53 -1.34
C VAL A 80 12.08 -0.53 -1.01
N GLU A 81 13.25 -0.49 -1.65
CA GLU A 81 14.34 -1.43 -1.38
C GLU A 81 14.92 -1.22 0.02
N GLU A 82 15.11 0.04 0.42
CA GLU A 82 15.62 0.35 1.76
C GLU A 82 14.59 0.00 2.84
N ALA A 83 13.31 0.31 2.62
CA ALA A 83 12.23 -0.11 3.52
C ALA A 83 12.14 -1.64 3.64
N LEU A 84 12.29 -2.37 2.53
CA LEU A 84 12.30 -3.83 2.53
C LEU A 84 13.43 -4.38 3.40
N ARG A 85 14.63 -3.80 3.28
CA ARG A 85 15.81 -4.17 4.07
C ARG A 85 15.57 -3.91 5.56
N ILE A 86 15.21 -2.68 5.94
CA ILE A 86 14.99 -2.29 7.34
C ILE A 86 13.94 -3.17 8.01
N LEU A 87 12.81 -3.40 7.34
CA LEU A 87 11.74 -4.23 7.90
C LEU A 87 12.20 -5.68 8.10
N ARG A 88 12.93 -6.27 7.14
CA ARG A 88 13.49 -7.62 7.28
C ARG A 88 14.52 -7.73 8.40
N ASP A 89 15.42 -6.76 8.50
CA ASP A 89 16.47 -6.73 9.52
C ASP A 89 15.87 -6.64 10.94
N ASN A 90 14.67 -6.07 11.07
CA ASN A 90 13.90 -5.99 12.32
C ASN A 90 12.90 -7.14 12.51
N GLY A 91 13.00 -8.22 11.72
CA GLY A 91 12.19 -9.42 11.87
C GLY A 91 10.74 -9.28 11.40
N ILE A 92 10.40 -8.20 10.68
CA ILE A 92 9.09 -8.00 10.09
C ILE A 92 8.96 -8.82 8.80
N ILE A 93 7.86 -9.57 8.69
CA ILE A 93 7.56 -10.36 7.49
C ILE A 93 7.10 -9.38 6.40
N VAL A 94 7.89 -9.24 5.34
CA VAL A 94 7.62 -8.29 4.26
C VAL A 94 7.95 -8.87 2.89
N LYS A 95 7.09 -8.59 1.92
CA LYS A 95 7.26 -8.97 0.52
C LYS A 95 6.95 -7.79 -0.40
N ARG A 96 7.69 -7.73 -1.51
CA ARG A 96 7.40 -6.80 -2.59
C ARG A 96 6.18 -7.27 -3.40
N ARG A 97 5.38 -6.33 -3.89
CA ARG A 97 4.18 -6.60 -4.70
C ARG A 97 4.39 -6.29 -6.17
#